data_AF-A0A930MHZ4-F1
#
_entry.id   AF-A0A930MHZ4-F1
#
_cell.length_a   1.000
_cell.length_b   1.000
_cell.length_c   1.000
_cell.angle_alpha   90.00
_cell.angle_beta   90.00
_cell.angle_gamma   90.00
#
_symmetry.space_group_name_H-M   'P 1'
#
loop_
_entity.id
_entity.type
_entity.pdbx_description
1 polymer ?
#
loop_
_entity_poly.entity_id
_entity_poly.type
_entity_poly.pdbx_seq_one_letter_code
_entity_poly.pdbx_strand_id
1 'polypeptide(L)'
;MTVFSYTACTAEGRKIHGIIEAESAPAAARMLMERGETAVRIEERRTLRLPQETRQWLSRRGGVTDEERIAFFQELSALLAVGLPMHRAL
;
A
#
# COMPACT_ATOMS: atom_id res chain seq x y z
N MET A 1 13.33 -7.81 -13.20
CA MET A 1 11.86 -7.67 -13.11
C MET A 1 11.41 -7.36 -11.68
N THR A 2 10.66 -6.28 -11.54
CA THR A 2 10.07 -5.76 -10.29
C THR A 2 8.56 -5.72 -10.40
N VAL A 3 7.88 -5.92 -9.27
CA VAL A 3 6.41 -5.89 -9.20
C VAL A 3 5.96 -4.47 -8.88
N PHE A 4 5.04 -3.93 -9.67
CA PHE A 4 4.43 -2.62 -9.43
C PHE A 4 2.93 -2.75 -9.16
N SER A 5 2.43 -2.04 -8.16
CA SER A 5 1.00 -1.75 -8.07
C SER A 5 0.67 -0.52 -8.89
N TYR A 6 -0.44 -0.55 -9.62
CA TYR A 6 -0.88 0.58 -10.44
C TYR A 6 -2.35 0.92 -10.24
N THR A 7 -2.65 2.20 -10.48
CA THR A 7 -3.99 2.70 -10.77
C THR A 7 -3.96 3.24 -12.19
N ALA A 8 -4.90 2.82 -13.03
CA ALA A 8 -5.04 3.32 -14.39
C ALA A 8 -6.49 3.70 -14.68
N CYS A 9 -6.69 4.56 -15.68
CA CYS A 9 -8.00 4.86 -16.24
C CYS A 9 -8.14 4.14 -17.58
N THR A 10 -9.25 3.44 -17.79
CA THR A 10 -9.61 2.91 -19.11
C THR A 10 -10.00 4.05 -20.05
N ALA A 11 -10.07 3.76 -21.36
CA ALA A 11 -10.59 4.72 -22.35
C ALA A 11 -12.02 5.19 -22.05
N GLU A 12 -12.80 4.40 -21.31
CA GLU A 12 -14.15 4.76 -20.83
C GLU A 12 -14.15 5.64 -19.58
N GLY A 13 -12.97 6.04 -19.08
CA GLY A 13 -12.81 6.87 -17.89
C GLY A 13 -12.97 6.11 -16.56
N ARG A 14 -13.04 4.77 -16.58
CA ARG A 14 -13.15 3.96 -15.36
C ARG A 14 -11.78 3.76 -14.72
N LYS A 15 -11.68 3.99 -13.41
CA LYS A 15 -10.47 3.69 -12.64
C LYS A 15 -10.38 2.20 -12.33
N ILE A 16 -9.24 1.61 -12.65
CA ILE A 16 -8.90 0.22 -12.36
C ILE A 16 -7.60 0.17 -11.56
N HIS A 17 -7.47 -0.86 -10.74
CA HIS A 17 -6.32 -1.09 -9.87
C HIS A 17 -5.79 -2.49 -10.14
N GLY A 18 -4.47 -2.64 -10.17
CA GLY A 18 -3.87 -3.92 -10.47
C GLY A 18 -2.40 -4.00 -10.10
N ILE A 19 -1.81 -5.12 -10.48
CA ILE A 19 -0.39 -5.40 -10.32
C ILE A 19 0.19 -5.72 -11.70
N ILE A 20 1.39 -5.22 -11.97
CA ILE A 20 2.10 -5.46 -13.22
C ILE A 20 3.58 -5.70 -12.94
N GLU A 21 4.17 -6.70 -13.59
CA GLU A 21 5.61 -6.91 -13.57
C GLU A 21 6.25 -6.13 -14.70
N ALA A 22 7.26 -5.34 -14.37
CA ALA A 22 8.00 -4.57 -15.35
C ALA A 22 9.45 -4.37 -14.89
N GLU A 23 10.31 -3.99 -15.83
CA GLU A 23 11.72 -3.69 -15.54
C GLU A 23 11.89 -2.34 -14.82
N SER A 24 10.91 -1.44 -14.95
CA SER A 24 10.88 -0.13 -14.30
C SER A 24 9.47 0.47 -14.32
N ALA A 25 9.23 1.52 -13.52
CA ALA A 25 7.94 2.21 -13.54
C ALA A 25 7.57 2.82 -14.92
N PRO A 26 8.50 3.43 -15.70
CA PRO A 26 8.21 3.85 -17.06
C PRO A 26 7.94 2.69 -18.04
N ALA A 27 8.53 1.51 -17.80
CA ALA A 27 8.19 0.32 -18.57
C ALA A 27 6.77 -0.17 -18.25
N ALA A 28 6.38 -0.18 -16.96
CA ALA A 28 5.01 -0.47 -16.54
C ALA A 28 4.00 0.50 -17.16
N ALA A 29 4.30 1.80 -17.19
CA ALA A 29 3.44 2.80 -17.82
C ALA A 29 3.22 2.54 -19.31
N ARG A 30 4.28 2.17 -20.04
CA ARG A 30 4.19 1.80 -21.46
C ARG A 30 3.32 0.57 -21.68
N MET A 31 3.48 -0.45 -20.85
CA MET A 31 2.65 -1.66 -20.92
C MET A 31 1.15 -1.35 -20.64
N LEU A 32 0.84 -0.37 -19.79
CA LEU A 32 -0.54 0.08 -19.56
C LEU A 32 -1.07 0.84 -20.79
N MET A 33 -0.26 1.72 -21.38
CA MET A 33 -0.65 2.42 -22.62
C MET A 33 -0.93 1.43 -23.77
N GLU A 34 -0.13 0.37 -23.91
CA GLU A 34 -0.37 -0.69 -24.91
C GLU A 34 -1.70 -1.42 -24.71
N ARG A 35 -2.24 -1.42 -23.49
CA ARG A 35 -3.58 -1.96 -23.16
C ARG A 35 -4.71 -0.97 -23.39
N GLY A 36 -4.41 0.26 -23.83
CA GLY A 36 -5.40 1.34 -23.93
C GLY A 36 -5.76 1.94 -22.56
N GLU A 37 -4.91 1.75 -21.56
CA GLU A 37 -5.09 2.25 -20.20
C GLU A 37 -4.11 3.41 -19.93
N THR A 38 -4.59 4.49 -19.31
CA THR A 38 -3.75 5.61 -18.92
C THR A 38 -3.35 5.47 -17.46
N ALA A 39 -2.04 5.32 -17.21
CA ALA A 39 -1.52 5.21 -15.85
C ALA A 39 -1.74 6.51 -15.06
N VAL A 40 -2.36 6.40 -13.89
CA VAL A 40 -2.58 7.52 -12.94
C VAL A 40 -1.56 7.46 -11.81
N ARG A 41 -1.22 6.25 -11.35
CA ARG A 41 -0.25 6.01 -10.29
C ARG A 41 0.44 4.67 -10.53
N ILE A 42 1.76 4.62 -10.34
CA ILE A 42 2.55 3.39 -10.40
C ILE A 42 3.53 3.41 -9.22
N GLU A 43 3.51 2.37 -8.41
CA GLU A 43 4.37 2.25 -7.22
C GLU A 43 5.07 0.90 -7.20
N GLU A 44 6.37 0.93 -6.95
CA GLU A 44 7.16 -0.29 -6.76
C GLU A 44 6.69 -0.98 -5.48
N ARG A 45 6.25 -2.24 -5.59
CA ARG A 45 5.99 -3.06 -4.42
C ARG A 45 7.30 -3.58 -3.86
N ARG A 46 7.85 -2.82 -2.91
CA ARG A 46 8.92 -3.33 -2.05
C ARG A 46 8.32 -4.35 -1.10
N THR A 47 8.62 -5.61 -1.33
CA THR A 47 8.35 -6.64 -0.32
C THR A 47 9.32 -6.38 0.83
N LEU A 48 8.82 -5.76 1.90
CA LEU A 48 9.49 -5.82 3.19
C LEU A 48 9.61 -7.32 3.52
N ARG A 49 10.82 -7.86 3.46
CA ARG A 49 11.07 -9.27 3.80
C ARG A 49 10.97 -9.39 5.32
N LEU A 50 9.73 -9.50 5.80
CA LEU A 50 9.44 -9.91 7.16
C LEU A 50 9.87 -11.38 7.31
N PRO A 51 10.49 -11.76 8.45
CA PRO A 51 10.75 -13.17 8.76
C PRO A 51 9.48 -14.01 8.57
N GLN A 52 9.64 -15.23 8.05
CA GLN A 52 8.53 -16.10 7.65
C GLN A 52 7.58 -16.40 8.82
N GLU A 53 8.13 -16.51 10.04
CA GLU A 53 7.39 -16.69 11.28
C GLU A 53 6.49 -15.48 11.58
N THR A 54 7.04 -14.27 11.47
CA THR A 54 6.30 -13.01 11.66
C THR A 54 5.17 -12.89 10.63
N ARG A 55 5.43 -13.25 9.37
CA ARG A 55 4.43 -13.20 8.30
C ARG A 55 3.30 -14.20 8.53
N GLN A 56 3.61 -15.43 8.96
CA GLN A 56 2.60 -16.44 9.28
C GLN A 56 1.78 -16.07 10.51
N TRP A 57 2.42 -15.53 11.55
CA TRP A 57 1.75 -15.05 12.75
C TRP A 57 0.77 -13.91 12.45
N LEU A 58 1.18 -12.91 11.65
CA LEU A 58 0.33 -11.81 11.20
C LEU A 58 -0.81 -12.28 10.29
N SER A 59 -0.54 -13.25 9.40
CA SER A 59 -1.56 -13.76 8.46
C SER A 59 -2.64 -14.59 9.17
N ARG A 60 -2.31 -15.24 10.31
CA ARG A 60 -3.26 -16.03 11.11
C ARG A 60 -4.15 -15.20 12.02
N ARG A 61 -3.73 -14.00 12.42
CA ARG A 61 -4.54 -13.10 13.26
C ARG A 61 -5.63 -12.35 12.50
N GLY A 62 -5.64 -12.41 11.16
CA GLY A 62 -6.37 -11.44 10.35
C GLY A 62 -5.65 -10.09 10.37
N GLY A 63 -5.86 -9.28 9.34
CA GLY A 63 -5.37 -7.90 9.37
C GLY A 63 -6.05 -7.10 10.47
N VAL A 64 -5.45 -5.98 10.88
CA VAL A 64 -6.07 -5.06 11.85
C VAL A 64 -7.43 -4.62 11.29
N THR A 65 -8.50 -4.89 12.04
CA THR A 65 -9.87 -4.52 11.66
C THR A 65 -10.04 -3.01 11.66
N ASP A 66 -11.09 -2.52 11.01
CA ASP A 66 -11.36 -1.07 11.01
C ASP A 66 -11.69 -0.59 12.43
N GLU A 67 -12.39 -1.39 13.24
CA GLU A 67 -12.63 -1.12 14.66
C GLU A 67 -11.32 -1.02 15.46
N GLU A 68 -10.39 -1.95 15.27
CA GLU A 68 -9.09 -1.93 15.95
C GLU A 68 -8.25 -0.72 15.53
N ARG A 69 -8.32 -0.31 14.26
CA ARG A 69 -7.67 0.92 13.77
C ARG A 69 -8.27 2.16 14.41
N ILE A 70 -9.60 2.23 14.48
CA ILE A 70 -10.32 3.36 15.07
C ILE A 70 -9.95 3.49 16.55
N ALA A 71 -10.01 2.39 17.31
CA ALA A 71 -9.64 2.38 18.72
C ALA A 71 -8.19 2.84 18.93
N PHE A 72 -7.25 2.33 18.12
CA PHE A 72 -5.85 2.75 18.16
C PHE A 72 -5.67 4.24 17.90
N PHE A 73 -6.32 4.81 16.87
CA PHE A 73 -6.20 6.24 16.58
C PHE A 73 -6.83 7.12 17.66
N GLN A 74 -7.93 6.67 18.28
CA GLN A 74 -8.52 7.35 19.42
C GLN A 74 -7.55 7.38 20.61
N GLU A 75 -6.95 6.25 20.95
CA GLU A 75 -5.97 6.16 22.04
C GLU A 75 -4.73 7.01 21.75
N LEU A 76 -4.20 6.96 20.53
CA LEU A 76 -3.08 7.80 20.08
C LEU A 76 -3.42 9.29 20.13
N SER A 77 -4.65 9.68 19.77
CA SER A 77 -5.10 11.07 19.86
C SER A 77 -5.17 11.57 21.31
N ALA A 78 -5.59 10.70 22.24
CA ALA A 78 -5.61 11.03 23.67
C ALA A 78 -4.20 11.23 24.22
N LEU A 79 -3.25 10.35 23.86
CA LEU A 79 -1.85 10.50 24.23
C LEU A 79 -1.23 11.79 23.68
N LEU A 80 -1.52 12.13 22.42
CA LEU A 80 -1.10 13.39 21.81
C LEU A 80 -1.72 14.62 22.49
N ALA A 81 -3.00 14.55 22.88
CA ALA A 81 -3.70 15.64 23.57
C ALA A 81 -3.10 15.95 24.95
N VAL A 82 -2.52 14.94 25.62
CA VAL A 82 -1.80 15.11 26.90
C VAL A 82 -0.38 15.67 26.68
N GLY A 83 0.03 15.92 25.43
CA GLY A 83 1.31 16.54 25.09
C GLY A 83 2.50 15.59 25.24
N LEU A 84 2.27 14.27 25.17
CA LEU A 84 3.35 13.30 25.22
C LEU A 84 4.31 13.53 24.02
N PRO A 85 5.61 13.77 24.28
CA PRO A 85 6.58 13.95 23.21
C PRO A 85 6.85 12.62 22.52
N MET A 86 6.05 12.29 21.51
CA MET A 86 6.18 11.07 20.71
C MET A 86 7.58 10.87 20.10
N HIS A 87 8.32 11.97 19.88
CA HIS A 87 9.71 11.97 19.42
C HIS A 87 10.72 11.36 20.42
N ARG A 88 10.30 11.02 21.64
CA ARG A 88 11.13 10.34 22.65
C ARG A 88 10.73 8.88 22.88
N ALA A 89 9.60 8.43 22.32
CA ALA A 89 9.01 7.12 22.60
C ALA A 89 9.17 6.11 21.45
N LEU A 90 9.63 6.57 20.28
CA LEU A 90 10.00 5.77 19.11
C LEU A 90 11.52 5.76 18.93
#